data_AF-A0A1Z8RDG3-F1
#
_entry.id   AF-A0A1Z8RDG3-F1
#
_cell.length_a   1.000
_cell.length_b   1.000
_cell.length_c   1.000
_cell.angle_alpha   90.00
_cell.angle_beta   90.00
_cell.angle_gamma   90.00
#
_symmetry.space_group_name_H-M   'P 1'
#
loop_
_entity.id
_entity.type
_entity.pdbx_description
1 polymer ?
#
loop_
_entity_poly.entity_id
_entity_poly.type
_entity_poly.pdbx_seq_one_letter_code
_entity_poly.pdbx_strand_id
1 'polypeptide(L)' 'MRKLTDEEKQKRVQHFRKVIKYRSWFGWVFTVVGGILFGVGLKNSEILLIMINGVLFFGYGLFMVRQTKKARESLDRGEC' A
#
# COMPACT_ATOMS: atom_id res chain seq x y z
N MET A 1 0.04 19.07 28.88
CA MET A 1 0.45 18.56 27.54
C MET A 1 1.57 19.43 27.00
N ARG A 2 2.75 18.87 26.72
CA ARG A 2 3.87 19.62 26.12
C ARG A 2 3.52 19.91 24.66
N LYS A 3 3.39 21.20 24.29
CA LYS A 3 3.22 21.59 22.88
C LYS A 3 4.49 21.17 22.13
N LEU A 4 4.35 20.23 21.19
CA LEU A 4 5.43 19.84 20.29
C LEU A 4 5.91 21.08 19.54
N THR A 5 7.22 21.30 19.56
CA THR A 5 7.84 22.34 18.73
C THR A 5 7.65 22.00 17.24
N ASP A 6 7.60 23.01 16.38
CA ASP A 6 7.33 22.81 14.95
C ASP A 6 8.37 21.88 14.30
N GLU A 7 9.60 21.87 14.80
CA GLU A 7 10.67 20.94 14.38
C GLU A 7 10.34 19.47 14.69
N GLU A 8 9.76 19.18 15.87
CA GLU A 8 9.36 17.83 16.26
C GLU A 8 8.17 17.33 15.44
N LYS A 9 7.24 18.23 15.09
CA LYS A 9 6.13 17.92 14.18
C LYS A 9 6.65 17.57 12.79
N GLN A 10 7.57 18.36 12.24
CA GLN A 10 8.13 18.08 10.92
C GLN A 10 8.89 16.75 10.87
N LYS A 11 9.65 16.39 11.90
CA LYS A 11 10.32 15.08 11.99
C LYS A 11 9.30 13.91 11.96
N ARG A 12 8.17 14.04 12.66
CA ARG A 12 7.09 13.02 12.62
C ARG A 12 6.44 12.92 11.25
N VAL A 13 6.16 14.05 10.59
CA VAL A 13 5.59 14.08 9.23
C VAL A 13 6.53 13.42 8.22
N GLN A 14 7.84 13.70 8.30
CA GLN A 14 8.83 13.08 7.42
C GLN A 14 8.94 11.56 7.65
N HIS A 15 8.94 11.12 8.91
CA HIS A 15 8.93 9.70 9.24
C HIS A 15 7.67 9.00 8.70
N PHE A 16 6.51 9.62 8.91
CA PHE A 16 5.23 9.11 8.41
C PHE A 16 5.18 9.03 6.88
N ARG A 17 5.69 10.04 6.18
CA ARG A 17 5.85 10.02 4.71
C ARG A 17 6.72 8.86 4.24
N LYS A 18 7.84 8.57 4.91
CA LYS A 18 8.70 7.41 4.58
C LYS A 18 7.94 6.10 4.74
N VAL A 19 7.26 5.90 5.87
CA VAL A 19 6.50 4.67 6.15
C VAL A 19 5.38 4.47 5.12
N ILE A 20 4.62 5.51 4.79
CA ILE A 20 3.56 5.45 3.77
C ILE A 20 4.14 5.10 2.39
N LYS A 21 5.30 5.68 2.03
CA LYS A 21 5.97 5.38 0.76
C LYS A 21 6.37 3.91 0.66
N TYR A 22 6.96 3.34 1.72
CA TYR A 22 7.28 1.91 1.77
C TYR A 22 6.03 1.04 1.68
N ARG A 23 4.95 1.39 2.39
CA ARG A 23 3.68 0.64 2.34
C ARG A 23 3.05 0.67 0.94
N SER A 24 3.20 1.78 0.22
CA SER A 24 2.77 1.89 -1.19
C SER A 24 3.63 1.02 -2.11
N TRP A 25 4.95 0.99 -1.89
CA TRP A 25 5.87 0.12 -2.63
C TRP A 25 5.53 -1.36 -2.45
N PHE A 26 5.32 -1.80 -1.20
CA PHE A 26 4.84 -3.17 -0.93
C PHE A 26 3.49 -3.44 -1.60
N GLY A 27 2.57 -2.46 -1.60
CA GLY A 27 1.32 -2.55 -2.34
C GLY A 27 1.52 -2.89 -3.81
N TRP A 28 2.42 -2.17 -4.49
CA TRP A 28 2.78 -2.45 -5.88
C TRP A 28 3.40 -3.83 -6.07
N VAL A 29 4.29 -4.26 -5.17
CA VAL A 29 4.88 -5.61 -5.22
C VAL A 29 3.79 -6.69 -5.12
N PHE A 30 2.87 -6.56 -4.15
CA PHE A 30 1.75 -7.49 -4.00
C PHE A 30 0.81 -7.48 -5.20
N THR A 31 0.59 -6.32 -5.82
CA THR A 31 -0.18 -6.21 -7.06
C THR A 31 0.49 -6.98 -8.21
N VAL A 32 1.79 -6.79 -8.42
CA VAL A 32 2.52 -7.50 -9.49
C VAL A 32 2.52 -9.02 -9.24
N VAL A 33 2.89 -9.44 -8.03
CA VAL A 33 2.92 -10.88 -7.66
C VAL A 33 1.53 -11.51 -7.78
N GLY A 34 0.49 -10.84 -7.28
CA GLY A 34 -0.89 -11.31 -7.38
C GLY A 34 -1.35 -11.44 -8.84
N GLY A 35 -0.98 -10.50 -9.71
CA GLY A 35 -1.27 -10.57 -11.14
C GLY A 35 -0.58 -11.75 -11.84
N ILE A 36 0.69 -12.03 -11.48
CA ILE A 36 1.43 -13.19 -12.00
C ILE A 36 0.78 -14.50 -11.53
N LEU A 37 0.47 -14.62 -10.23
CA LEU A 37 -0.18 -15.81 -9.67
C LEU A 37 -1.56 -16.05 -10.30
N PHE A 38 -2.33 -14.99 -10.51
CA PHE A 38 -3.61 -15.07 -11.20
C PHE A 38 -3.45 -15.57 -12.65
N GLY A 39 -2.48 -15.02 -13.40
CA GLY A 39 -2.19 -15.46 -14.76
C GLY A 39 -1.74 -16.92 -14.86
N VAL A 40 -0.94 -17.39 -13.89
CA VAL A 40 -0.55 -18.81 -13.80
C VAL A 40 -1.76 -19.70 -13.47
N GLY A 41 -2.65 -19.23 -12.58
CA GLY A 41 -3.89 -19.92 -12.23
C GLY A 41 -4.88 -20.05 -13.40
N LEU A 42 -4.98 -19.05 -14.28
CA LEU A 42 -5.81 -19.12 -15.49
C LEU A 42 -5.32 -20.18 -16.48
N LYS A 43 -4.02 -20.46 -16.51
CA LYS A 43 -3.43 -21.50 -17.37
C LYS A 43 -3.52 -22.90 -16.78
N ASN A 44 -3.69 -23.02 -15.46
CA ASN A 44 -3.71 -24.28 -14.73
C ASN A 44 -5.00 -24.35 -13.90
N SER A 45 -6.10 -24.71 -14.56
CA SER A 45 -7.47 -24.73 -14.02
C SER A 45 -7.64 -25.62 -12.79
N GLU A 46 -6.74 -26.58 -12.57
CA GLU A 46 -6.76 -27.48 -11.41
C GLU A 46 -6.36 -26.78 -10.10
N ILE A 47 -5.77 -25.58 -10.15
CA ILE A 47 -5.31 -24.87 -8.96
C ILE A 47 -6.09 -23.58 -8.71
N LEU A 48 -7.41 -23.75 -8.52
CA LEU A 48 -8.35 -22.69 -8.15
C LEU A 48 -7.87 -21.85 -6.95
N LEU A 49 -7.21 -22.49 -5.98
CA LEU A 49 -6.65 -21.83 -4.80
C LEU A 49 -5.57 -20.80 -5.14
N ILE A 50 -4.69 -21.07 -6.12
CA ILE A 50 -3.66 -20.12 -6.56
C ILE A 50 -4.31 -18.91 -7.24
N MET A 51 -5.36 -19.14 -8.03
CA MET A 51 -6.10 -18.07 -8.70
C MET A 51 -6.78 -17.13 -7.69
N ILE A 52 -7.46 -17.68 -6.67
CA ILE A 52 -8.09 -16.90 -5.60
C ILE A 52 -7.05 -16.10 -4.82
N ASN A 53 -5.92 -16.73 -4.44
CA ASN A 53 -4.82 -16.01 -3.78
C ASN A 53 -4.24 -14.90 -4.66
N GLY A 54 -4.09 -15.14 -5.97
CA GLY A 54 -3.64 -14.13 -6.93
C GLY A 54 -4.56 -12.91 -6.96
N VAL A 55 -5.87 -13.11 -7.05
CA VAL A 55 -6.87 -12.01 -7.00
C VAL A 55 -6.82 -11.29 -5.66
N LEU A 56 -6.72 -12.02 -4.54
CA LEU A 56 -6.67 -11.43 -3.20
C LEU A 56 -5.41 -10.58 -3.01
N PHE A 57 -4.23 -11.08 -3.40
CA PHE A 57 -2.99 -10.30 -3.35
C PHE A 57 -3.02 -9.10 -4.29
N PHE A 58 -3.59 -9.26 -5.49
CA PHE A 58 -3.73 -8.20 -6.46
C PHE A 58 -4.62 -7.06 -5.93
N GLY A 59 -5.82 -7.40 -5.47
CA GLY A 59 -6.80 -6.47 -4.92
C GLY A 59 -6.31 -5.80 -3.64
N TYR A 60 -5.71 -6.57 -2.73
CA TYR A 60 -5.15 -6.03 -1.49
C TYR A 60 -3.96 -5.09 -1.76
N GLY A 61 -3.08 -5.44 -2.70
CA GLY A 61 -2.00 -4.57 -3.15
C GLY A 61 -2.52 -3.22 -3.66
N LEU A 62 -3.53 -3.24 -4.54
CA LEU A 62 -4.18 -2.03 -5.05
C LEU A 62 -4.86 -1.22 -3.95
N PHE A 63 -5.50 -1.88 -2.99
CA PHE A 63 -6.08 -1.23 -1.83
C PHE A 63 -5.03 -0.52 -0.97
N MET A 64 -3.88 -1.16 -0.74
CA MET A 64 -2.76 -0.54 -0.02
C MET A 64 -2.20 0.68 -0.77
N VAL A 65 -2.06 0.63 -2.09
CA VAL A 65 -1.62 1.77 -2.90
C VAL A 65 -2.64 2.92 -2.83
N ARG A 66 -3.94 2.62 -2.91
CA ARG A 66 -5.01 3.63 -2.80
C ARG A 66 -5.06 4.29 -1.43
N GLN A 67 -4.97 3.52 -0.35
CA GLN A 67 -4.95 4.08 1.01
C GLN A 67 -3.74 4.97 1.25
N THR A 68 -2.56 4.53 0.79
CA THR A 68 -1.33 5.31 0.94
C THR A 68 -1.35 6.60 0.11
N LYS A 69 -1.92 6.56 -1.10
CA LYS A 69 -2.14 7.75 -1.92
C LYS A 69 -3.09 8.75 -1.23
N LYS A 70 -4.22 8.28 -0.72
CA LYS A 70 -5.19 9.12 0.00
C LYS A 70 -4.60 9.75 1.26
N ALA A 71 -3.87 8.96 2.06
CA ALA A 71 -3.20 9.46 3.27
C ALA A 71 -2.12 10.50 2.96
N ARG A 72 -1.39 10.33 1.85
CA ARG A 72 -0.41 11.32 1.38
C ARG A 72 -1.07 12.61 0.90
N GLU A 73 -2.17 12.52 0.16
CA GLU A 73 -2.92 13.69 -0.29
C GLU A 73 -3.50 14.50 0.87
N SER A 74 -4.02 13.85 1.92
CA SER A 74 -4.49 14.55 3.13
C SER A 74 -3.36 15.23 3.92
N LEU A 75 -2.17 14.62 3.96
CA LEU A 75 -0.97 15.28 4.53
C LEU A 75 -0.54 16.50 3.71
N ASP A 76 -0.57 16.39 2.38
CA ASP A 76 -0.14 17.47 1.48
C ASP A 76 -1.16 18.64 1.46
N ARG A 77 -2.45 18.36 1.72
CA ARG A 77 -3.49 19.39 1.91
C ARG A 77 -3.41 20.12 3.26
N GLY A 78 -2.55 19.71 4.18
CA GLY A 78 -2.44 20.33 5.50
C GLY A 78 -3.64 20.07 6.41
N GLU A 79 -4.43 19.01 6.15
CA GLU A 79 -5.57 18.61 7.00
C GLU A 79 -5.11 17.87 8.27
N CYS A 80 -4.01 18.29 8.88
CA CYS A 80 -3.40 17.70 10.08
C CYS A 80 -3.26 18.72 11.21
#